data_AF-A0A538CW97-F1
#
_entry.id   AF-A0A538CW97-F1
#
_cell.length_a   1.000
_cell.length_b   1.000
_cell.length_c   1.000
_cell.angle_alpha   90.00
_cell.angle_beta   90.00
_cell.angle_gamma   90.00
#
_symmetry.space_group_name_H-M   'P 1'
#
loop_
_entity.id
_entity.type
_entity.pdbx_description
1 polymer ?
#
loop_
_entity_poly.entity_id
_entity_poly.type
_entity_poly.pdbx_seq_one_letter_code
_entity_poly.pdbx_strand_id
1 'polypeptide(L)'
;MAVTASTISFARGAPSLDIIDVEGLRAAADRALTNDPGGATAYGTSVGYPPLRRWIAERHDVDEAQVLVTNGSMQADAFLFDELVSAGDELIVERPTYDRTLLALRGRGAQIHAVELETDGIDVGALSELLTGGAAPTLAHIIPNFQNPAGYTLSADKRET
;
A
#
# COMPACT_ATOMS: atom_id res chain seq x y z
N MET A 1 -8.36 -43.42 8.70
CA MET A 1 -8.62 -42.19 7.92
C MET A 1 -7.28 -41.60 7.53
N ALA A 2 -7.05 -41.38 6.23
CA ALA A 2 -5.76 -40.89 5.74
C ALA A 2 -5.50 -39.48 6.29
N VAL A 3 -4.35 -39.31 6.96
CA VAL A 3 -3.82 -38.00 7.32
C VAL A 3 -3.41 -37.34 6.00
N THR A 4 -4.25 -36.44 5.47
CA THR A 4 -3.87 -35.60 4.34
C THR A 4 -2.70 -34.74 4.79
N ALA A 5 -1.56 -34.85 4.10
CA ALA A 5 -0.40 -34.01 4.39
C ALA A 5 -0.82 -32.54 4.45
N SER A 6 -0.48 -31.85 5.53
CA SER A 6 -0.72 -30.42 5.66
C SER A 6 -0.01 -29.70 4.53
N THR A 7 -0.76 -29.02 3.66
CA THR A 7 -0.20 -28.24 2.55
C THR A 7 0.80 -27.22 3.08
N ILE A 8 2.04 -27.26 2.59
CA ILE A 8 3.03 -26.19 2.79
C ILE A 8 2.77 -25.15 1.70
N SER A 9 2.29 -23.96 2.09
CA SER A 9 1.86 -22.92 1.15
C SER A 9 2.92 -21.82 1.02
N PHE A 10 3.40 -21.60 -0.20
CA PHE A 10 4.19 -20.41 -0.58
C PHE A 10 3.33 -19.37 -1.34
N ALA A 11 2.00 -19.47 -1.27
CA ALA A 11 1.10 -18.73 -2.14
C ALA A 11 0.70 -17.33 -1.63
N ARG A 12 0.77 -17.08 -0.32
CA ARG A 12 0.35 -15.80 0.30
C ARG A 12 1.49 -15.18 1.08
N GLY A 13 1.75 -13.90 0.86
CA GLY A 13 2.63 -13.07 1.68
C GLY A 13 1.99 -12.61 2.98
N ALA A 14 1.22 -13.48 3.65
CA ALA A 14 0.63 -13.14 4.95
C ALA A 14 1.70 -13.24 6.04
N PRO A 15 1.72 -12.32 7.03
CA PRO A 15 2.60 -12.45 8.17
C PRO A 15 2.37 -13.77 8.90
N SER A 16 3.44 -14.29 9.51
CA SER A 16 3.33 -15.47 10.37
C SER A 16 2.44 -15.18 11.59
N LEU A 17 1.72 -16.18 12.08
CA LEU A 17 0.83 -16.02 13.24
C LEU A 17 1.59 -16.07 14.58
N ASP A 18 2.83 -16.56 14.58
CA ASP A 18 3.66 -16.66 15.78
C ASP A 18 4.23 -15.31 16.27
N ILE A 19 4.29 -14.30 15.39
CA ILE A 19 4.73 -12.94 15.75
C ILE A 19 3.60 -12.07 16.32
N ILE A 20 2.37 -12.57 16.38
CA ILE A 20 1.22 -11.80 16.86
C ILE A 20 1.22 -11.77 18.39
N ASP A 21 1.36 -10.57 18.96
CA ASP A 21 1.27 -10.34 20.41
C ASP A 21 -0.18 -10.38 20.89
N VAL A 22 -0.72 -11.59 21.01
CA VAL A 22 -2.12 -11.82 21.41
C VAL A 22 -2.42 -11.21 22.79
N GLU A 23 -1.48 -11.32 23.73
CA GLU A 23 -1.69 -10.82 25.09
C GLU A 23 -1.61 -9.29 25.14
N GLY A 24 -0.67 -8.68 24.42
CA GLY A 24 -0.61 -7.23 24.27
C GLY A 24 -1.86 -6.65 23.61
N LEU A 25 -2.39 -7.32 22.56
CA LEU A 25 -3.64 -6.93 21.91
C LEU A 25 -4.83 -6.98 22.87
N ARG A 26 -4.94 -8.03 23.69
CA ARG A 26 -5.99 -8.15 24.72
C ARG A 26 -5.88 -7.02 25.74
N ALA A 27 -4.69 -6.82 26.31
CA ALA A 27 -4.46 -5.78 27.30
C ALA A 27 -4.72 -4.38 26.72
N ALA A 28 -4.39 -4.13 25.44
CA ALA A 28 -4.67 -2.88 24.77
C ALA A 28 -6.17 -2.65 24.57
N ALA A 29 -6.92 -3.67 24.15
CA ALA A 29 -8.36 -3.60 23.99
C ALA A 29 -9.07 -3.34 25.33
N ASP A 30 -8.66 -4.03 26.39
CA ASP A 30 -9.20 -3.84 27.74
C ASP A 30 -8.94 -2.42 28.26
N ARG A 31 -7.73 -1.88 28.07
CA ARG A 31 -7.42 -0.49 28.42
C ARG A 31 -8.26 0.51 27.63
N ALA A 32 -8.44 0.32 26.32
CA ALA A 32 -9.24 1.22 25.50
C ALA A 32 -10.70 1.26 25.98
N LEU A 33 -11.29 0.09 26.25
CA LEU A 33 -12.67 -0.04 26.75
C LEU A 33 -12.82 0.45 28.20
N THR A 34 -11.79 0.31 29.03
CA THR A 34 -11.82 0.80 30.42
C THR A 34 -11.71 2.33 30.47
N ASN A 35 -10.84 2.91 29.65
CA ASN A 35 -10.56 4.35 29.69
C ASN A 35 -11.61 5.19 28.96
N ASP A 36 -12.20 4.67 27.87
CA ASP A 36 -13.21 5.37 27.08
C ASP A 36 -14.22 4.40 26.43
N PRO A 37 -15.08 3.72 27.21
CA PRO A 37 -16.01 2.72 26.68
C PRO A 37 -16.99 3.29 25.66
N GLY A 38 -17.45 4.52 25.88
CA GLY A 38 -18.38 5.22 25.00
C GLY A 38 -17.71 5.65 23.70
N GLY A 39 -16.57 6.34 23.78
CA GLY A 39 -15.87 6.81 22.59
C GLY A 39 -15.27 5.68 21.75
N ALA A 40 -14.78 4.60 22.37
CA ALA A 40 -14.26 3.43 21.66
C ALA A 40 -15.34 2.69 20.83
N THR A 41 -16.62 2.88 21.15
CA THR A 41 -17.76 2.22 20.47
C THR A 41 -18.63 3.19 19.66
N ALA A 42 -18.31 4.48 19.67
CA ALA A 42 -19.05 5.52 18.96
C ALA A 42 -18.64 5.63 17.48
N TYR A 43 -19.42 6.40 16.72
CA TYR A 43 -19.00 6.84 15.39
C TYR A 43 -17.72 7.68 15.48
N GLY A 44 -16.72 7.34 14.66
CA GLY A 44 -15.47 8.08 14.54
C GLY A 44 -15.55 9.23 13.53
N THR A 45 -14.43 9.92 13.37
CA THR A 45 -14.24 10.96 12.35
C THR A 45 -13.90 10.33 10.99
N SER A 46 -14.26 11.01 9.90
CA SER A 46 -13.97 10.55 8.52
C SER A 46 -12.47 10.38 8.22
N VAL A 47 -11.63 11.12 8.93
CA VAL A 47 -10.17 11.11 8.80
C VAL A 47 -9.46 10.06 9.65
N GLY A 48 -10.22 9.33 10.47
CA GLY A 48 -9.71 8.33 11.41
C GLY A 48 -9.40 8.87 12.81
N TYR A 49 -9.06 7.96 13.73
CA TYR A 49 -8.91 8.25 15.15
C TYR A 49 -7.81 9.30 15.44
N PRO A 50 -8.14 10.49 15.99
CA PRO A 50 -7.16 11.59 16.10
C PRO A 50 -5.87 11.27 16.88
N PRO A 51 -5.90 10.55 18.02
CA PRO A 51 -4.65 10.16 18.69
C PRO A 51 -3.75 9.26 17.85
N LEU A 52 -4.30 8.38 17.02
CA LEU A 52 -3.51 7.57 16.09
C LEU A 52 -2.93 8.42 14.96
N ARG A 53 -3.72 9.37 14.42
CA ARG A 53 -3.25 10.31 13.39
C ARG A 53 -2.05 11.11 13.89
N ARG A 54 -2.13 11.65 15.11
CA ARG A 54 -1.02 12.38 15.74
C ARG A 54 0.22 11.53 15.91
N TRP A 55 0.06 10.30 16.41
CA TRP A 55 1.18 9.39 16.58
C TRP A 55 1.87 9.04 15.24
N ILE A 56 1.09 8.82 14.18
CA ILE A 56 1.64 8.59 12.82
C ILE A 56 2.37 9.84 12.32
N ALA A 57 1.78 11.03 12.49
CA ALA A 57 2.37 12.29 12.10
C ALA A 57 3.74 12.52 12.78
N GLU A 58 3.81 12.33 14.10
CA GLU A 58 5.06 12.42 14.86
C GLU A 58 6.10 11.38 14.41
N ARG A 59 5.66 10.14 14.13
CA ARG A 59 6.56 9.06 13.65
C ARG A 59 7.18 9.38 12.30
N HIS A 60 6.46 10.07 11.44
CA HIS A 60 6.86 10.36 10.06
C HIS A 60 7.34 11.81 9.86
N ASP A 61 7.38 12.62 10.92
CA ASP A 61 7.75 14.04 10.90
C ASP A 61 6.93 14.86 9.89
N VAL A 62 5.60 14.71 9.95
CA VAL A 62 4.63 15.43 9.08
C VAL A 62 3.53 16.10 9.90
N ASP A 63 2.76 17.00 9.30
CA ASP A 63 1.62 17.62 9.97
C ASP A 63 0.46 16.61 10.15
N GLU A 64 -0.26 16.66 11.28
CA GLU A 64 -1.42 15.78 11.56
C GLU A 64 -2.50 15.89 10.46
N ALA A 65 -2.66 17.07 9.84
CA ALA A 65 -3.58 17.30 8.74
C ALA A 65 -3.22 16.52 7.46
N GLN A 66 -1.96 16.09 7.31
CA GLN A 66 -1.50 15.28 6.18
C GLN A 66 -1.72 13.77 6.39
N VAL A 67 -2.23 13.36 7.55
CA VAL A 67 -2.46 11.95 7.88
C VAL A 67 -3.94 11.59 7.74
N LEU A 68 -4.24 10.58 6.93
CA LEU A 68 -5.55 9.92 6.83
C LEU A 68 -5.39 8.45 7.23
N VAL A 69 -6.16 7.97 8.20
CA VAL A 69 -6.14 6.54 8.59
C VAL A 69 -7.20 5.79 7.80
N THR A 70 -6.79 4.72 7.11
CA THR A 70 -7.67 3.87 6.31
C THR A 70 -7.74 2.45 6.85
N ASN A 71 -8.76 1.69 6.44
CA ASN A 71 -8.93 0.27 6.70
C ASN A 71 -8.02 -0.55 5.77
N GLY A 72 -6.72 -0.48 6.03
CA GLY A 72 -5.69 -1.07 5.19
C GLY A 72 -5.32 -0.19 3.98
N SER A 73 -4.18 -0.51 3.36
CA SER A 73 -3.61 0.28 2.26
C SER A 73 -4.49 0.29 1.01
N MET A 74 -5.20 -0.81 0.71
CA MET A 74 -6.06 -0.86 -0.48
C MET A 74 -7.23 0.15 -0.44
N GLN A 75 -7.66 0.59 0.75
CA GLN A 75 -8.63 1.69 0.84
C GLN A 75 -7.97 3.04 0.54
N ALA A 76 -6.71 3.24 0.92
CA ALA A 76 -5.96 4.43 0.56
C ALA A 76 -5.76 4.50 -0.97
N ASP A 77 -5.39 3.37 -1.59
CA ASP A 77 -5.31 3.25 -3.05
C ASP A 77 -6.65 3.56 -3.71
N ALA A 78 -7.75 3.04 -3.18
CA ALA A 78 -9.08 3.31 -3.73
C ALA A 78 -9.41 4.81 -3.70
N PHE A 79 -9.15 5.50 -2.58
CA PHE A 79 -9.36 6.95 -2.49
C PHE A 79 -8.46 7.73 -3.46
N LEU A 80 -7.18 7.37 -3.56
CA LEU A 80 -6.26 8.00 -4.50
C LEU A 80 -6.70 7.79 -5.95
N PHE A 81 -7.12 6.58 -6.30
CA PHE A 81 -7.54 6.28 -7.67
C PHE A 81 -8.88 6.92 -8.01
N ASP A 82 -9.82 6.99 -7.06
CA ASP A 82 -11.09 7.68 -7.30
C ASP A 82 -10.92 9.19 -7.48
N GLU A 83 -9.93 9.79 -6.82
CA GLU A 83 -9.63 11.21 -6.95
C GLU A 83 -8.80 11.53 -8.20
N LEU A 84 -7.80 10.70 -8.53
CA LEU A 84 -6.75 11.04 -9.50
C LEU A 84 -6.89 10.34 -10.85
N VAL A 85 -7.72 9.30 -10.98
CA VAL A 85 -7.75 8.46 -12.19
C VAL A 85 -9.10 8.53 -12.89
N SER A 86 -9.06 9.00 -14.13
CA SER A 86 -10.18 8.93 -15.08
C SER A 86 -9.97 7.83 -16.12
N ALA A 87 -11.06 7.38 -16.75
CA ALA A 87 -10.99 6.44 -17.85
C ALA A 87 -10.21 7.06 -19.04
N GLY A 88 -9.21 6.33 -19.52
CA GLY A 88 -8.30 6.81 -20.57
C GLY A 88 -7.00 7.43 -20.05
N ASP A 89 -6.90 7.76 -18.75
CA ASP A 89 -5.67 8.31 -18.18
C ASP A 89 -4.52 7.31 -18.30
N GLU A 90 -3.34 7.82 -18.65
CA GLU A 90 -2.11 7.05 -18.69
C GLU A 90 -1.55 6.91 -17.27
N LEU A 91 -1.13 5.70 -16.88
CA LEU A 91 -0.55 5.44 -15.56
C LEU A 91 0.67 4.54 -15.66
N ILE A 92 1.63 4.77 -14.77
CA ILE A 92 2.83 3.95 -14.65
C ILE A 92 2.66 2.91 -13.56
N VAL A 93 3.03 1.68 -13.87
CA VAL A 93 3.25 0.62 -12.88
C VAL A 93 4.54 -0.14 -13.20
N GLU A 94 5.05 -0.87 -12.22
CA GLU A 94 6.17 -1.79 -12.42
C GLU A 94 5.74 -3.07 -13.16
N ARG A 95 6.71 -3.77 -13.78
CA ARG A 95 6.53 -5.08 -14.40
C ARG A 95 7.54 -6.06 -13.81
N PRO A 96 7.11 -7.07 -13.02
CA PRO A 96 5.76 -7.25 -12.47
C PRO A 96 5.37 -6.21 -11.40
N THR A 97 4.08 -6.13 -11.06
CA THR A 97 3.56 -5.33 -9.93
C THR A 97 2.47 -6.09 -9.17
N TYR A 98 1.95 -5.49 -8.10
CA TYR A 98 0.90 -6.06 -7.28
C TYR A 98 -0.40 -6.22 -8.07
N ASP A 99 -0.93 -7.45 -8.08
CA ASP A 99 -2.09 -7.84 -8.88
C ASP A 99 -3.35 -7.03 -8.57
N ARG A 100 -3.59 -6.72 -7.29
CA ARG A 100 -4.77 -5.94 -6.87
C ARG A 100 -4.73 -4.50 -7.36
N THR A 101 -3.56 -3.86 -7.31
CA THR A 101 -3.39 -2.52 -7.87
C THR A 101 -3.65 -2.54 -9.37
N LEU A 102 -3.04 -3.47 -10.10
CA LEU A 102 -3.21 -3.59 -11.55
C LEU A 102 -4.68 -3.82 -11.93
N LEU A 103 -5.40 -4.67 -11.20
CA LEU A 103 -6.83 -4.92 -11.40
C LEU A 103 -7.67 -3.68 -11.11
N ALA A 104 -7.37 -2.95 -10.04
CA ALA A 104 -8.11 -1.76 -9.63
C ALA A 104 -7.99 -0.61 -10.65
N LEU A 105 -6.78 -0.40 -11.20
CA LEU A 105 -6.54 0.63 -12.21
C LEU A 105 -7.16 0.26 -13.57
N ARG A 106 -7.01 -1.00 -14.01
CA ARG A 106 -7.66 -1.49 -15.24
C ARG A 106 -9.19 -1.42 -15.15
N GLY A 107 -9.75 -1.73 -13.99
CA GLY A 107 -11.20 -1.63 -13.75
C GLY A 107 -11.75 -0.20 -13.90
N ARG A 108 -10.89 0.83 -13.77
CA ARG A 108 -11.23 2.24 -13.99
C ARG A 108 -11.01 2.70 -15.44
N GLY A 109 -10.55 1.82 -16.31
CA GLY A 109 -10.28 2.15 -17.72
C GLY A 109 -8.98 2.91 -17.95
N ALA A 110 -8.04 2.88 -17.00
CA ALA A 110 -6.72 3.49 -17.18
C ALA A 110 -5.90 2.76 -18.24
N GLN A 111 -5.09 3.52 -18.99
CA GLN A 111 -4.08 3.03 -19.92
C GLN A 111 -2.79 2.76 -19.15
N ILE A 112 -2.45 1.48 -18.97
CA ILE A 112 -1.32 1.09 -18.12
C ILE A 112 -0.05 0.95 -18.93
N HIS A 113 0.94 1.76 -18.58
CA HIS A 113 2.32 1.63 -19.01
C HIS A 113 3.11 0.87 -17.95
N ALA A 114 3.50 -0.36 -18.28
CA ALA A 114 4.24 -1.23 -17.37
C ALA A 114 5.74 -1.14 -17.67
N VAL A 115 6.52 -0.58 -16.75
CA VAL A 115 7.96 -0.41 -16.85
C VAL A 115 8.68 -1.56 -16.17
N GLU A 116 9.70 -2.12 -16.81
CA GLU A 116 10.43 -3.29 -16.30
C GLU A 116 11.11 -3.02 -14.96
N LEU A 117 11.20 -4.09 -14.17
CA LEU A 117 12.03 -4.11 -12.97
C LEU A 117 13.42 -4.66 -13.28
N GLU A 118 14.42 -3.99 -12.72
CA GLU A 118 15.77 -4.49 -12.52
C GLU A 118 15.93 -4.94 -11.05
N THR A 119 17.04 -5.59 -10.72
CA THR A 119 17.28 -6.11 -9.36
C THR A 119 17.36 -5.01 -8.29
N ASP A 120 17.59 -3.77 -8.70
CA ASP A 120 17.64 -2.57 -7.87
C ASP A 120 16.43 -1.64 -8.09
N GLY A 121 15.30 -2.18 -8.59
CA GLY A 121 14.03 -1.47 -8.75
C GLY A 121 13.68 -1.14 -10.19
N ILE A 122 12.69 -0.25 -10.39
CA ILE A 122 12.21 0.16 -11.71
C ILE A 122 13.34 0.64 -12.63
N ASP A 123 13.25 0.30 -13.92
CA ASP A 123 14.14 0.82 -14.94
C ASP A 123 13.82 2.31 -15.21
N VAL A 124 14.61 3.19 -14.61
CA VAL A 124 14.49 4.65 -14.76
C VAL A 124 14.82 5.13 -16.18
N GLY A 125 15.65 4.37 -16.92
CA GLY A 125 15.96 4.66 -18.31
C GLY A 125 14.75 4.43 -19.21
N ALA A 126 14.12 3.25 -19.09
CA ALA A 126 12.89 2.93 -19.80
C ALA A 126 11.74 3.87 -19.41
N LEU A 127 11.64 4.26 -18.13
CA LEU A 127 10.68 5.27 -17.69
C LEU A 127 10.94 6.63 -18.37
N SER A 128 12.20 7.08 -18.42
CA SER A 128 12.58 8.33 -19.09
C SER A 128 12.27 8.31 -20.59
N GLU A 129 12.57 7.20 -21.28
CA GLU A 129 12.24 7.02 -22.71
C GLU A 129 10.74 7.10 -22.96
N LEU A 130 9.93 6.46 -22.12
CA LEU A 130 8.48 6.51 -22.22
C LEU A 130 7.94 7.95 -22.07
N LEU A 131 8.39 8.68 -21.05
CA LEU A 131 7.97 10.05 -20.78
C LEU A 131 8.40 11.01 -21.89
N THR A 132 9.66 10.91 -22.35
CA THR A 132 10.17 11.74 -23.46
C THR A 132 9.58 11.35 -24.81
N GLY A 133 9.09 10.12 -24.96
CA GLY A 133 8.34 9.62 -26.11
C GLY A 133 6.91 10.14 -26.21
N GLY A 134 6.44 10.92 -25.22
CA GLY A 134 5.16 11.62 -25.24
C GLY A 134 4.09 11.03 -24.31
N ALA A 135 4.39 9.98 -23.54
CA ALA A 135 3.48 9.52 -22.50
C ALA A 135 3.34 10.60 -21.42
N ALA A 136 2.11 10.90 -21.02
CA ALA A 136 1.81 11.92 -20.02
C ALA A 136 1.02 11.30 -18.86
N PRO A 137 1.63 10.45 -18.04
CA PRO A 137 0.91 9.73 -17.00
C PRO A 137 0.45 10.65 -15.87
N THR A 138 -0.78 10.44 -15.39
CA THR A 138 -1.35 11.18 -14.24
C THR A 138 -0.78 10.69 -12.91
N LEU A 139 -0.35 9.43 -12.85
CA LEU A 139 0.13 8.77 -11.63
C LEU A 139 1.15 7.68 -11.97
N ALA A 140 2.14 7.51 -11.09
CA ALA A 140 2.98 6.32 -11.03
C ALA A 140 2.75 5.58 -9.70
N HIS A 141 2.39 4.30 -9.77
CA HIS A 141 2.27 3.45 -8.59
C HIS A 141 3.45 2.47 -8.53
N ILE A 142 4.34 2.69 -7.56
CA ILE A 142 5.62 1.99 -7.40
C ILE A 142 5.70 1.42 -5.97
N ILE A 143 6.27 0.22 -5.81
CA ILE A 143 6.51 -0.40 -4.49
C ILE A 143 8.03 -0.41 -4.24
N PRO A 144 8.61 0.67 -3.70
CA PRO A 144 10.05 0.87 -3.74
C PRO A 144 10.83 0.02 -2.73
N ASN A 145 10.17 -0.54 -1.71
CA ASN A 145 10.79 -1.36 -0.69
C ASN A 145 10.20 -2.77 -0.73
N PHE A 146 11.03 -3.79 -0.99
CA PHE A 146 10.62 -5.20 -1.02
C PHE A 146 9.40 -5.42 -1.92
N GLN A 147 9.54 -5.01 -3.18
CA GLN A 147 8.53 -4.96 -4.22
C GLN A 147 7.67 -6.25 -4.26
N ASN A 148 6.35 -6.12 -4.35
CA ASN A 148 5.48 -7.28 -4.51
C ASN A 148 5.11 -7.44 -6.00
N PRO A 149 5.48 -8.54 -6.69
CA PRO A 149 6.00 -9.80 -6.14
C PRO A 149 7.53 -10.03 -6.24
N ALA A 150 8.30 -9.11 -6.83
CA ALA A 150 9.68 -9.36 -7.22
C ALA A 150 10.69 -9.44 -6.06
N GLY A 151 10.37 -8.83 -4.92
CA GLY A 151 11.23 -8.73 -3.74
C GLY A 151 12.36 -7.71 -3.86
N TYR A 152 12.49 -7.01 -4.99
CA TYR A 152 13.53 -6.02 -5.22
C TYR A 152 13.29 -4.74 -4.41
N THR A 153 14.36 -3.99 -4.15
CA THR A 153 14.30 -2.71 -3.47
C THR A 153 14.92 -1.67 -4.39
N LEU A 154 14.17 -0.59 -4.62
CA LEU A 154 14.62 0.56 -5.40
C LEU A 154 15.84 1.19 -4.72
N SER A 155 16.97 1.22 -5.42
CA SER A 155 18.23 1.80 -4.94
C SER A 155 18.07 3.29 -4.59
N ALA A 156 18.94 3.81 -3.73
CA ALA A 156 18.94 5.23 -3.37
C ALA A 156 19.19 6.10 -4.61
N ASP A 157 20.20 5.75 -5.41
CA ASP A 157 20.55 6.47 -6.65
C ASP A 157 19.34 6.61 -7.60
N LYS A 158 18.56 5.55 -7.79
CA LYS A 158 17.35 5.58 -8.63
C LYS A 158 16.17 6.35 -8.02
N ARG A 159 16.13 6.58 -6.70
CA ARG A 159 15.09 7.42 -6.06
C ARG A 159 15.36 8.91 -6.22
N GLU A 160 16.62 9.26 -6.40
CA GLU A 160 17.08 10.64 -6.57
C GLU A 160 17.22 11.06 -8.03
N THR A 161 17.11 10.10 -8.96
CA THR A 161 17.11 10.32 -10.43
C THR A 161 15.73 10.72 -10.91
#